data_AF-A0A453PI08-F1
#
_entry.id   AF-A0A453PI08-F1
#
_cell.length_a   1.000
_cell.length_b   1.000
_cell.length_c   1.000
_cell.angle_alpha   90.00
_cell.angle_beta   90.00
_cell.angle_gamma   90.00
#
_symmetry.space_group_name_H-M   'P 1'
#
loop_
_entity.id
_entity.type
_entity.pdbx_description
1 polymer ?
#
loop_
_entity_poly.entity_id
_entity_poly.type
_entity_poly.pdbx_seq_one_letter_code
_entity_poly.pdbx_strand_id
1 'polypeptide(L)'
;CFGCRYCGEIHVGSVGHPFRTCRGMSSDKRKGEHDWGSTFVEAVFLPVEAYHLEDRLGPRIPHDQRFEVPRIPALVELCIQAGLDLPEYPTKRRRKPIVKIGRKEFVDANEDDLPDPEPDKFKEPILEEVSDDEITPPSSPEETAALAEETLKMWETLRNGALRLMKRYSVRVCGYCPEVHIGASGHKARNCGAFKHQQRNGQHGWQAAVLDDLIPPRYVWHMPESGELQKELKIFYGQAPAVVEICIQGGAQVPEKYKATMRLDIGIPSSLKEAEMVV
;
A
#
# COMPACT_ATOMS: atom_id res chain seq x y z
N CYS A 1 2.85 2.94 -17.98
CA CYS A 1 2.69 1.71 -17.18
C CYS A 1 1.61 0.85 -17.81
N PHE A 2 1.79 -0.47 -17.84
CA PHE A 2 0.84 -1.44 -18.38
C PHE A 2 0.35 -2.38 -17.30
N GLY A 3 -0.89 -2.84 -17.41
CA GLY A 3 -1.48 -3.86 -16.55
C GLY A 3 -1.93 -5.05 -17.36
N CYS A 4 -1.73 -6.27 -16.84
CA CYS A 4 -2.25 -7.46 -17.48
C CYS A 4 -3.77 -7.55 -17.27
N ARG A 5 -4.52 -7.80 -18.34
CA ARG A 5 -5.99 -7.90 -18.27
C ARG A 5 -6.50 -9.15 -17.53
N TYR A 6 -5.65 -10.16 -17.37
CA TYR A 6 -6.04 -11.47 -16.82
C TYR A 6 -5.47 -11.76 -15.43
N CYS A 7 -4.47 -11.02 -14.98
CA CYS A 7 -3.83 -11.21 -13.67
C CYS A 7 -3.39 -9.88 -13.08
N GLY A 8 -3.00 -9.87 -11.81
CA GLY A 8 -2.53 -8.66 -11.14
C GLY A 8 -1.11 -8.23 -11.49
N GLU A 9 -0.47 -8.69 -12.57
CA GLU A 9 0.88 -8.24 -12.93
C GLU A 9 0.82 -6.89 -13.65
N ILE A 10 1.72 -5.97 -13.30
CA ILE A 10 1.90 -4.67 -13.95
C ILE A 10 3.34 -4.56 -14.45
N HIS A 11 3.58 -3.65 -15.39
CA HIS A 11 4.90 -3.39 -15.94
C HIS A 11 5.10 -1.90 -16.22
N VAL A 12 6.28 -1.39 -15.86
CA VAL A 12 6.69 -0.01 -16.11
C VAL A 12 7.70 -0.05 -17.25
N GLY A 13 7.37 0.59 -18.36
CA GLY A 13 8.15 0.57 -19.60
C GLY A 13 7.33 1.09 -20.77
N SER A 14 7.94 1.15 -21.95
CA SER A 14 7.31 1.55 -23.22
C SER A 14 6.48 0.42 -23.84
N VAL A 15 6.83 -0.83 -23.55
CA VAL A 15 6.15 -2.06 -23.99
C VAL A 15 6.09 -3.05 -22.84
N GLY A 16 5.06 -3.90 -22.79
CA GLY A 16 4.98 -4.95 -21.77
C GLY A 16 6.08 -6.00 -21.88
N HIS A 17 6.53 -6.54 -20.74
CA HIS A 17 7.66 -7.48 -20.73
C HIS A 17 7.33 -8.82 -21.44
N PRO A 18 8.34 -9.53 -22.01
CA PRO A 18 8.12 -10.75 -22.78
C PRO A 18 8.04 -12.03 -21.92
N PHE A 19 8.18 -11.92 -20.59
CA PHE A 19 8.18 -13.11 -19.73
C PHE A 19 6.80 -13.79 -19.67
N ARG A 20 6.80 -15.10 -19.89
CA ARG A 20 5.62 -15.97 -19.79
C ARG A 20 5.31 -16.32 -18.34
N THR A 21 4.96 -15.31 -17.54
CA THR A 21 4.70 -15.43 -16.09
C THR A 21 3.22 -15.32 -15.72
N CYS A 22 2.33 -15.06 -16.69
CA CYS A 22 0.91 -14.86 -16.42
C CYS A 22 0.28 -16.09 -15.78
N ARG A 23 -0.31 -15.91 -14.59
CA ARG A 23 -1.13 -16.91 -13.89
C ARG A 23 -2.62 -16.60 -13.91
N GLY A 24 -3.01 -15.70 -14.81
CA GLY A 24 -4.38 -15.25 -14.99
C GLY A 24 -5.29 -16.29 -15.64
N MET A 25 -6.56 -15.90 -15.80
CA MET A 25 -7.57 -16.70 -16.48
C MET A 25 -7.07 -17.18 -17.86
N SER A 26 -7.28 -18.46 -18.18
CA SER A 26 -6.86 -19.09 -19.45
C SER A 26 -5.36 -18.94 -19.77
N SER A 27 -4.49 -18.86 -18.74
CA SER A 27 -3.03 -18.76 -18.92
C SER A 27 -2.43 -19.97 -19.61
N ASP A 28 -3.01 -21.15 -19.44
CA ASP A 28 -2.68 -22.39 -20.16
C ASP A 28 -2.83 -22.21 -21.69
N LYS A 29 -3.96 -21.67 -22.13
CA LYS A 29 -4.23 -21.43 -23.57
C LYS A 29 -3.32 -20.39 -24.18
N ARG A 30 -2.97 -19.36 -23.40
CA ARG A 30 -2.04 -18.28 -23.77
C ARG A 30 -0.57 -18.63 -23.51
N LYS A 31 -0.25 -19.85 -23.08
CA LYS A 31 1.11 -20.29 -22.77
C LYS A 31 1.86 -19.36 -21.80
N GLY A 32 1.14 -18.78 -20.85
CA GLY A 32 1.68 -17.86 -19.84
C GLY A 32 1.95 -16.42 -20.32
N GLU A 33 1.59 -16.05 -21.55
CA GLU A 33 1.80 -14.71 -22.09
C GLU A 33 0.84 -13.69 -21.48
N HIS A 34 1.31 -12.49 -21.16
CA HIS A 34 0.45 -11.42 -20.67
C HIS A 34 -0.31 -10.74 -21.80
N ASP A 35 -1.52 -10.28 -21.50
CA ASP A 35 -2.29 -9.39 -22.37
C ASP A 35 -2.26 -8.00 -21.74
N TRP A 36 -1.36 -7.16 -22.25
CA TRP A 36 -1.07 -5.86 -21.68
C TRP A 36 -2.09 -4.81 -22.15
N GLY A 37 -2.64 -4.07 -21.20
CA GLY A 37 -3.49 -2.91 -21.46
C GLY A 37 -3.09 -1.71 -20.62
N SER A 38 -3.88 -0.65 -20.70
CA SER A 38 -3.80 0.46 -19.77
C SER A 38 -4.01 -0.02 -18.33
N THR A 39 -3.50 0.74 -17.38
CA THR A 39 -3.65 0.48 -15.95
C THR A 39 -3.90 1.78 -15.22
N PHE A 40 -4.36 1.69 -13.98
CA PHE A 40 -4.73 2.81 -13.12
C PHE A 40 -3.73 2.94 -11.96
N VAL A 41 -3.75 4.07 -11.24
CA VAL A 41 -2.78 4.37 -10.18
C VAL A 41 -2.86 3.37 -9.02
N GLU A 42 -4.05 2.87 -8.71
CA GLU A 42 -4.32 1.87 -7.67
C GLU A 42 -3.73 0.49 -8.00
N ALA A 43 -3.34 0.25 -9.26
CA ALA A 43 -2.60 -0.95 -9.63
C ALA A 43 -1.12 -0.87 -9.22
N VAL A 44 -0.59 0.36 -9.14
CA VAL A 44 0.76 0.73 -8.69
C VAL A 44 0.79 0.87 -7.17
N PHE A 45 -0.15 1.63 -6.59
CA PHE A 45 -0.30 1.84 -5.15
C PHE A 45 -1.57 1.15 -4.66
N LEU A 46 -1.43 -0.07 -4.14
CA LEU A 46 -2.58 -0.89 -3.79
C LEU A 46 -3.42 -0.27 -2.66
N PRO A 47 -4.73 -0.09 -2.86
CA PRO A 47 -5.61 0.38 -1.81
C PRO A 47 -5.76 -0.71 -0.77
N VAL A 48 -5.39 -0.39 0.47
CA VAL A 48 -5.63 -1.22 1.64
C VAL A 48 -6.67 -0.49 2.48
N GLU A 49 -7.78 -1.14 2.77
CA GLU A 49 -8.86 -0.56 3.56
C GLU A 49 -8.88 -1.10 4.99
N ALA A 50 -9.37 -0.28 5.91
CA ALA A 50 -9.72 -0.65 7.27
C ALA A 50 -11.07 -0.07 7.65
N TYR A 51 -11.72 -0.67 8.64
CA TYR A 51 -12.87 -0.06 9.29
C TYR A 51 -12.44 1.16 10.09
N HIS A 52 -13.21 2.24 9.97
CA HIS A 52 -13.05 3.42 10.81
C HIS A 52 -13.49 3.13 12.25
N LEU A 53 -12.71 3.58 13.24
CA LEU A 53 -13.05 3.46 14.66
C LEU A 53 -13.32 4.81 15.31
N GLU A 54 -14.60 5.17 15.46
CA GLU A 54 -15.02 6.35 16.20
C GLU A 54 -14.52 6.30 17.66
N ASP A 55 -14.62 5.14 18.33
CA ASP A 55 -14.01 4.91 19.63
C ASP A 55 -13.12 3.66 19.62
N ARG A 56 -11.80 3.87 19.56
CA ARG A 56 -10.81 2.78 19.59
C ARG A 56 -10.80 1.95 20.88
N LEU A 57 -11.35 2.48 21.97
CA LEU A 57 -11.51 1.76 23.24
C LEU A 57 -12.88 1.05 23.33
N GLY A 58 -13.78 1.37 22.41
CA GLY A 58 -15.13 0.81 22.34
C GLY A 58 -15.16 -0.68 21.99
N PRO A 59 -16.36 -1.26 21.88
CA PRO A 59 -16.52 -2.65 21.50
C PRO A 59 -15.96 -2.91 20.09
N ARG A 60 -15.33 -4.07 19.92
CA ARG A 60 -14.88 -4.54 18.61
C ARG A 60 -16.07 -4.69 17.67
N ILE A 61 -15.94 -4.18 16.44
CA ILE A 61 -16.97 -4.24 15.38
C ILE A 61 -17.45 -5.69 15.19
N PRO A 62 -18.72 -5.99 15.53
CA PRO A 62 -19.33 -7.30 15.31
C PRO A 62 -19.68 -7.51 13.83
N HIS A 63 -20.10 -8.73 13.49
CA HIS A 63 -20.32 -9.09 12.09
C HIS A 63 -21.56 -8.46 11.45
N ASP A 64 -22.62 -8.29 12.22
CA ASP A 64 -23.85 -7.60 11.82
C ASP A 64 -23.60 -6.13 11.45
N GLN A 65 -22.75 -5.42 12.20
CA GLN A 65 -22.43 -4.00 11.95
C GLN A 65 -21.44 -3.76 10.80
N ARG A 66 -20.98 -4.81 10.10
CA ARG A 66 -19.90 -4.70 9.09
C ARG A 66 -20.21 -3.80 7.89
N PHE A 67 -21.49 -3.48 7.68
CA PHE A 67 -21.96 -2.61 6.60
C PHE A 67 -22.40 -1.23 7.11
N GLU A 68 -22.52 -1.07 8.43
CA GLU A 68 -22.86 0.20 9.07
C GLU A 68 -21.60 1.02 9.35
N VAL A 69 -20.48 0.33 9.63
CA VAL A 69 -19.19 0.98 9.87
C VAL A 69 -18.51 1.28 8.53
N PRO A 70 -18.12 2.55 8.27
CA PRO A 70 -17.45 2.90 7.03
C PRO A 70 -16.08 2.24 6.91
N ARG A 71 -15.69 1.95 5.68
CA ARG A 71 -14.35 1.51 5.32
C ARG A 71 -13.63 2.67 4.65
N ILE A 72 -12.39 2.89 5.06
CA ILE A 72 -11.53 3.96 4.57
C ILE A 72 -10.13 3.42 4.32
N PRO A 73 -9.26 4.12 3.57
CA PRO A 73 -7.87 3.71 3.42
C PRO A 73 -7.21 3.52 4.80
N ALA A 74 -6.59 2.36 5.01
CA ALA A 74 -6.01 1.96 6.30
C ALA A 74 -4.91 2.92 6.76
N LEU A 75 -4.21 3.55 5.81
CA LEU A 75 -3.23 4.59 6.11
C LEU A 75 -3.89 5.87 6.65
N VAL A 76 -5.04 6.25 6.11
CA VAL A 76 -5.85 7.37 6.61
C VAL A 76 -6.38 7.05 8.00
N GLU A 77 -6.93 5.85 8.22
CA GLU A 77 -7.36 5.42 9.56
C GLU A 77 -6.19 5.42 10.56
N LEU A 78 -4.98 5.01 10.15
CA LEU A 78 -3.79 5.08 11.01
C LEU A 78 -3.48 6.52 11.41
N CYS A 79 -3.54 7.46 10.47
CA CYS A 79 -3.37 8.89 10.75
C CYS A 79 -4.48 9.42 11.67
N ILE A 80 -5.74 9.03 11.45
CA ILE A 80 -6.87 9.42 12.31
C ILE A 80 -6.66 8.93 13.74
N GLN A 81 -6.28 7.67 13.93
CA GLN A 81 -5.97 7.12 15.24
C GLN A 81 -4.73 7.76 15.87
N ALA A 82 -3.86 8.36 15.04
CA ALA A 82 -2.68 9.09 15.46
C ALA A 82 -2.95 10.54 15.89
N GLY A 83 -4.14 11.08 15.64
CA GLY A 83 -4.55 12.42 16.01
C GLY A 83 -4.92 13.34 14.85
N LEU A 84 -4.93 12.83 13.61
CA LEU A 84 -5.51 13.55 12.48
C LEU A 84 -7.04 13.63 12.66
N ASP A 85 -7.60 14.83 12.61
CA ASP A 85 -9.04 15.02 12.71
C ASP A 85 -9.63 15.29 11.33
N LEU A 86 -10.50 14.39 10.88
CA LEU A 86 -11.25 14.51 9.64
C LEU A 86 -12.75 14.66 9.96
N PRO A 87 -13.42 15.74 9.54
CA PRO A 87 -14.84 15.95 9.83
C PRO A 87 -15.75 14.81 9.38
N GLU A 88 -15.41 14.15 8.27
CA GLU A 88 -16.15 13.04 7.67
C GLU A 88 -16.01 11.74 8.49
N TYR A 89 -14.95 11.65 9.31
CA TYR A 89 -14.58 10.47 10.10
C TYR A 89 -14.35 10.86 11.57
N PRO A 90 -15.42 11.24 12.29
CA PRO A 90 -15.31 11.73 13.65
C PRO A 90 -14.71 10.66 14.57
N THR A 91 -13.78 11.07 15.42
CA THR A 91 -13.15 10.16 16.38
C THR A 91 -13.15 10.74 17.77
N LYS A 92 -13.55 9.92 18.74
CA LYS A 92 -13.59 10.28 20.16
C LYS A 92 -12.18 10.50 20.70
N ARG A 93 -11.86 11.75 21.01
CA ARG A 93 -10.62 12.17 21.68
C ARG A 93 -10.90 12.34 23.17
N ARG A 94 -10.19 11.60 24.01
CA ARG A 94 -10.25 11.73 25.47
C ARG A 94 -9.10 12.60 25.93
N ARG A 95 -9.40 13.67 26.65
CA ARG A 95 -8.41 14.57 27.28
C ARG A 95 -8.06 14.09 28.69
N LYS A 96 -8.94 13.30 29.31
CA LYS A 96 -8.66 12.60 30.56
C LYS A 96 -8.52 11.08 30.37
N PRO A 97 -7.71 10.41 31.23
CA PRO A 97 -7.69 8.95 31.29
C PRO A 97 -9.08 8.38 31.58
N ILE A 98 -9.36 7.20 31.00
CA ILE A 98 -10.57 6.44 31.34
C ILE A 98 -10.52 5.94 32.79
N VAL A 99 -11.69 5.83 33.43
CA VAL A 99 -11.85 5.20 34.74
C VAL A 99 -12.24 3.74 34.52
N LYS A 100 -11.37 2.82 34.93
CA LYS A 100 -11.61 1.38 34.78
C LYS A 100 -12.50 0.87 35.91
N ILE A 101 -13.68 0.34 35.56
CA ILE A 101 -14.65 -0.21 36.53
C ILE A 101 -14.56 -1.74 36.58
N GLY A 102 -14.14 -2.37 35.49
CA GLY A 102 -13.99 -3.82 35.41
C GLY A 102 -12.86 -4.25 34.48
N ARG A 103 -12.77 -5.55 34.20
CA ARG A 103 -11.71 -6.09 33.32
C ARG A 103 -11.80 -5.53 31.90
N LYS A 104 -13.02 -5.32 31.39
CA LYS A 104 -13.33 -4.78 30.06
C LYS A 104 -14.26 -3.56 30.10
N GLU A 105 -14.72 -3.18 31.28
CA GLU A 105 -15.67 -2.09 31.47
C GLU A 105 -14.93 -0.85 31.97
N PHE A 106 -15.26 0.29 31.38
CA PHE A 106 -14.70 1.58 31.72
C PHE A 106 -15.76 2.66 31.53
N VAL A 107 -15.56 3.79 32.18
CA VAL A 107 -16.30 5.02 31.93
C VAL A 107 -15.32 6.13 31.61
N ASP A 108 -15.79 7.10 30.85
CA ASP A 108 -15.01 8.30 30.61
C ASP A 108 -14.98 9.14 31.88
N ALA A 109 -13.82 9.71 32.19
CA ALA A 109 -13.71 10.67 33.27
C ALA A 109 -14.50 11.94 32.91
N ASN A 110 -15.07 12.61 33.91
CA ASN A 110 -15.72 13.89 33.69
C ASN A 110 -14.67 14.93 33.23
N GLU A 111 -14.94 15.56 32.08
CA GLU A 111 -14.12 16.60 31.45
C GLU A 111 -14.72 18.02 31.58
N ASP A 112 -15.81 18.22 32.33
CA ASP A 112 -16.50 19.52 32.51
C ASP A 112 -15.61 20.60 33.14
N ASP A 113 -14.60 20.19 33.91
CA ASP A 113 -13.60 21.06 34.53
C ASP A 113 -12.43 21.42 33.60
N LEU A 114 -12.38 20.85 32.39
CA LEU A 114 -11.39 21.23 31.39
C LEU A 114 -11.83 22.48 30.64
N PRO A 115 -10.89 23.38 30.28
CA PRO A 115 -11.21 24.49 29.41
C PRO A 115 -11.73 24.00 28.07
N ASP A 116 -12.50 24.84 27.38
CA ASP A 116 -12.91 24.57 26.01
C ASP A 116 -11.69 24.28 25.13
N PRO A 117 -11.78 23.31 24.20
CA PRO A 117 -10.66 23.00 23.32
C PRO A 117 -10.31 24.25 22.49
N GLU A 118 -9.03 24.65 22.52
CA GLU A 118 -8.55 25.67 21.61
C GLU A 118 -8.77 25.18 20.17
N PRO A 119 -9.23 26.05 19.25
CA PRO A 119 -9.31 25.70 17.85
C PRO A 119 -7.93 25.28 17.38
N ASP A 120 -7.85 24.09 16.79
CA ASP A 120 -6.60 23.53 16.33
C ASP A 120 -5.97 24.46 15.27
N LYS A 121 -4.86 25.08 15.66
CA LYS A 121 -4.10 26.04 14.84
C LYS A 121 -3.44 25.37 13.63
N PHE A 122 -3.43 24.04 13.59
CA PHE A 122 -2.85 23.21 12.53
C PHE A 122 -3.91 22.43 11.74
N LYS A 123 -5.19 22.84 11.79
CA LYS A 123 -6.20 22.43 10.81
C LYS A 123 -5.86 23.02 9.44
N GLU A 124 -4.76 22.57 8.87
CA GLU A 124 -4.59 22.66 7.43
C GLU A 124 -5.64 21.75 6.81
N PRO A 125 -6.44 22.24 5.85
CA PRO A 125 -7.30 21.36 5.09
C PRO A 125 -6.43 20.28 4.47
N ILE A 126 -6.78 19.02 4.70
CA ILE A 126 -6.17 17.93 3.94
C ILE A 126 -6.50 18.20 2.47
N LEU A 127 -5.48 18.11 1.61
CA LEU A 127 -5.66 18.27 0.17
C LEU A 127 -6.82 17.39 -0.28
N GLU A 128 -7.80 18.01 -0.94
CA GLU A 128 -8.85 17.26 -1.65
C GLU A 128 -8.20 16.41 -2.73
N GLU A 129 -8.78 15.25 -3.02
CA GLU A 129 -8.33 14.43 -4.14
C GLU A 129 -8.41 15.25 -5.43
N VAL A 130 -7.27 15.36 -6.13
CA VAL A 130 -7.19 16.07 -7.41
C VAL A 130 -7.99 15.27 -8.42
N SER A 131 -8.89 15.93 -9.14
CA SER A 131 -9.68 15.27 -10.18
C SER A 131 -8.78 14.83 -11.34
N ASP A 132 -9.10 13.69 -11.98
CA ASP A 132 -8.32 13.18 -13.11
C ASP A 132 -8.20 14.21 -14.26
N ASP A 133 -9.20 15.09 -14.41
CA ASP A 133 -9.23 16.16 -15.41
C ASP A 133 -8.22 17.29 -15.14
N GLU A 134 -7.81 17.47 -13.87
CA GLU A 134 -6.81 18.46 -13.46
C GLU A 134 -5.36 17.93 -13.58
N ILE A 135 -5.19 16.61 -13.70
CA ILE A 135 -3.87 15.98 -13.79
C ILE A 135 -3.31 16.20 -15.19
N THR A 136 -2.25 16.99 -15.28
CA THR A 136 -1.51 17.22 -16.53
C THR A 136 -0.19 16.45 -16.54
N PRO A 137 0.15 15.76 -17.64
CA PRO A 137 1.44 15.08 -17.74
C PRO A 137 2.57 16.11 -17.86
N PRO A 138 3.79 15.79 -17.37
CA PRO A 138 4.94 16.66 -17.53
C PRO A 138 5.25 16.88 -19.03
N SER A 139 5.66 18.10 -19.37
CA SER A 139 5.83 18.54 -20.76
C SER A 139 7.28 18.47 -21.25
N SER A 140 8.24 18.28 -20.36
CA SER A 140 9.67 18.18 -20.69
C SER A 140 10.39 17.07 -19.91
N PRO A 141 11.54 16.56 -20.42
CA PRO A 141 12.36 15.61 -19.68
C PRO A 141 12.85 16.15 -18.33
N GLU A 142 13.19 17.44 -18.25
CA GLU A 142 13.66 18.09 -17.02
C GLU A 142 12.55 18.16 -15.96
N GLU A 143 11.33 18.53 -16.38
CA GLU A 143 10.15 18.51 -15.51
C GLU A 143 9.79 17.09 -15.06
N THR A 144 9.87 16.12 -15.98
CA THR A 144 9.65 14.69 -15.67
C THR A 144 10.63 14.20 -14.60
N ALA A 145 11.92 14.53 -14.73
CA ALA A 145 12.95 14.17 -13.76
C ALA A 145 12.74 14.83 -12.40
N ALA A 146 12.37 16.12 -12.39
CA ALA A 146 12.06 16.84 -11.15
C ALA A 146 10.85 16.22 -10.42
N LEU A 147 9.77 15.95 -11.15
CA LEU A 147 8.56 15.31 -10.61
C LEU A 147 8.86 13.90 -10.09
N ALA A 148 9.68 13.13 -10.81
CA ALA A 148 10.08 11.79 -10.40
C ALA A 148 10.88 11.79 -9.09
N GLU A 149 11.84 12.71 -8.94
CA GLU A 149 12.63 12.85 -7.72
C GLU A 149 11.76 13.27 -6.52
N GLU A 150 10.85 14.24 -6.73
CA GLU A 150 9.88 14.66 -5.73
C GLU A 150 8.96 13.51 -5.31
N THR A 151 8.39 12.79 -6.29
CA THR A 151 7.50 11.65 -6.04
C THR A 151 8.21 10.56 -5.23
N LEU A 152 9.46 10.25 -5.58
CA LEU A 152 10.26 9.26 -4.86
C LEU A 152 10.53 9.69 -3.41
N LYS A 153 10.86 10.96 -3.19
CA LYS A 153 11.05 11.53 -1.84
C LYS A 153 9.76 11.47 -1.02
N MET A 154 8.61 11.78 -1.62
CA MET A 154 7.30 11.69 -0.97
C MET A 154 6.94 10.26 -0.63
N TRP A 155 7.20 9.32 -1.53
CA TRP A 155 7.02 7.88 -1.28
C TRP A 155 7.83 7.39 -0.08
N GLU A 156 9.09 7.80 0.04
CA GLU A 156 9.92 7.46 1.20
C GLU A 156 9.42 8.11 2.48
N THR A 157 9.02 9.38 2.41
CA THR A 157 8.45 10.12 3.55
C THR A 157 7.19 9.44 4.06
N LEU A 158 6.29 9.04 3.17
CA LEU A 158 5.06 8.31 3.48
C LEU A 158 5.36 6.99 4.21
N ARG A 159 6.24 6.16 3.62
CA ARG A 159 6.61 4.86 4.20
C ARG A 159 7.28 5.00 5.56
N ASN A 160 8.19 5.95 5.71
CA ASN A 160 8.88 6.20 6.98
C ASN A 160 7.93 6.76 8.05
N GLY A 161 7.03 7.67 7.67
CA GLY A 161 5.98 8.21 8.54
C GLY A 161 5.06 7.11 9.06
N ALA A 162 4.53 6.28 8.15
CA ALA A 162 3.69 5.13 8.49
C ALA A 162 4.40 4.16 9.44
N LEU A 163 5.66 3.81 9.15
CA LEU A 163 6.46 2.93 10.02
C LEU A 163 6.63 3.52 11.43
N ARG A 164 6.85 4.83 11.56
CA ARG A 164 6.94 5.51 12.85
C ARG A 164 5.61 5.48 13.60
N LEU A 165 4.48 5.69 12.91
CA LEU A 165 3.16 5.59 13.52
C LEU A 165 2.87 4.16 14.02
N MET A 166 3.20 3.14 13.23
CA MET A 166 3.03 1.73 13.60
C MET A 166 3.82 1.30 14.85
N LYS A 167 4.87 2.05 15.24
CA LYS A 167 5.59 1.81 16.50
C LYS A 167 4.76 2.20 17.73
N ARG A 168 3.80 3.13 17.58
CA ARG A 168 2.96 3.64 18.67
C ARG A 168 1.53 3.13 18.60
N TYR A 169 0.99 3.04 17.39
CA TYR A 169 -0.38 2.61 17.12
C TYR A 169 -0.37 1.19 16.60
N SER A 170 -1.15 0.32 17.24
CA SER A 170 -1.22 -1.08 16.84
C SER A 170 -1.93 -1.21 15.50
N VAL A 171 -1.32 -1.97 14.59
CA VAL A 171 -1.96 -2.38 13.34
C VAL A 171 -2.01 -3.90 13.30
N ARG A 172 -3.18 -4.43 12.93
CA ARG A 172 -3.45 -5.86 12.83
C ARG A 172 -3.77 -6.22 11.41
N VAL A 173 -3.25 -7.35 10.96
CA VAL A 173 -3.56 -7.94 9.64
C VAL A 173 -4.07 -9.36 9.84
N CYS A 174 -4.93 -9.82 8.94
CA CYS A 174 -5.30 -11.22 8.87
C CYS A 174 -4.21 -12.00 8.15
N GLY A 175 -3.67 -13.06 8.77
CA GLY A 175 -2.64 -13.91 8.14
C GLY A 175 -3.11 -14.76 6.96
N TYR A 176 -4.37 -14.63 6.54
CA TYR A 176 -4.96 -15.45 5.48
C TYR A 176 -5.59 -14.63 4.34
N CYS A 177 -5.98 -13.38 4.59
CA CYS A 177 -6.57 -12.51 3.58
C CYS A 177 -6.08 -11.06 3.77
N PRO A 178 -6.25 -10.18 2.77
CA PRO A 178 -5.74 -8.80 2.80
C PRO A 178 -6.46 -7.85 3.79
N GLU A 179 -7.10 -8.36 4.85
CA GLU A 179 -7.85 -7.52 5.79
C GLU A 179 -6.91 -6.88 6.80
N VAL A 180 -7.02 -5.57 6.97
CA VAL A 180 -6.25 -4.76 7.91
C VAL A 180 -7.18 -4.08 8.91
N HIS A 181 -6.68 -3.87 10.13
CA HIS A 181 -7.38 -3.18 11.20
C HIS A 181 -6.41 -2.33 12.01
N ILE A 182 -6.75 -1.06 12.21
CA ILE A 182 -5.97 -0.14 13.04
C ILE A 182 -6.53 -0.21 14.47
N GLY A 183 -5.79 -0.82 15.39
CA GLY A 183 -6.23 -1.00 16.76
C GLY A 183 -5.50 -2.13 17.48
N ALA A 184 -5.61 -2.17 18.81
CA ALA A 184 -4.91 -3.18 19.63
C ALA A 184 -5.37 -4.61 19.31
N SER A 185 -6.62 -4.80 18.90
CA SER A 185 -7.24 -6.09 18.57
C SER A 185 -8.14 -5.94 17.35
N GLY A 186 -7.95 -6.79 16.34
CA GLY A 186 -8.72 -6.74 15.10
C GLY A 186 -10.24 -6.90 15.28
N HIS A 187 -11.06 -6.58 14.29
CA HIS A 187 -12.53 -6.67 14.41
C HIS A 187 -13.06 -8.11 14.53
N LYS A 188 -14.37 -8.26 14.81
CA LYS A 188 -15.07 -9.55 14.88
C LYS A 188 -15.90 -9.87 13.65
N ALA A 189 -15.94 -8.99 12.64
CA ALA A 189 -16.62 -9.30 11.39
C ALA A 189 -16.13 -10.61 10.76
N ARG A 190 -17.09 -11.44 10.32
CA ARG A 190 -16.87 -12.77 9.74
C ARG A 190 -16.87 -12.74 8.21
N ASN A 191 -16.04 -11.90 7.63
CA ASN A 191 -15.92 -11.67 6.18
C ASN A 191 -14.57 -12.15 5.61
N CYS A 192 -13.81 -12.97 6.34
CA CYS A 192 -12.57 -13.55 5.82
C CYS A 192 -12.91 -14.47 4.64
N GLY A 193 -12.42 -14.13 3.44
CA GLY A 193 -12.63 -14.89 2.20
C GLY A 193 -11.50 -15.89 1.87
N ALA A 194 -10.55 -16.09 2.78
CA ALA A 194 -9.40 -16.94 2.53
C ALA A 194 -9.76 -18.42 2.36
N PHE A 195 -8.87 -19.22 1.76
CA PHE A 195 -9.05 -20.67 1.65
C PHE A 195 -9.41 -21.31 3.00
N LYS A 196 -10.39 -22.22 2.99
CA LYS A 196 -10.96 -22.89 4.18
C LYS A 196 -11.58 -21.95 5.23
N HIS A 197 -11.96 -20.72 4.88
CA HIS A 197 -12.63 -19.80 5.82
C HIS A 197 -13.91 -20.35 6.45
N GLN A 198 -14.63 -21.27 5.77
CA GLN A 198 -15.83 -21.94 6.28
C GLN A 198 -15.55 -22.72 7.58
N GLN A 199 -14.37 -23.35 7.69
CA GLN A 199 -13.94 -24.07 8.90
C GLN A 199 -13.67 -23.13 10.08
N ARG A 200 -13.46 -21.84 9.79
CA ARG A 200 -13.24 -20.77 10.77
C ARG A 200 -14.46 -19.85 10.91
N ASN A 201 -15.61 -20.25 10.38
CA ASN A 201 -16.84 -19.45 10.38
C ASN A 201 -16.60 -18.01 9.87
N GLY A 202 -15.77 -17.84 8.83
CA GLY A 202 -15.43 -16.53 8.25
C GLY A 202 -14.59 -15.61 9.15
N GLN A 203 -14.10 -16.07 10.30
CA GLN A 203 -13.30 -15.25 11.22
C GLN A 203 -11.90 -14.96 10.67
N HIS A 204 -11.27 -13.89 11.17
CA HIS A 204 -9.91 -13.49 10.81
C HIS A 204 -8.87 -14.06 11.76
N GLY A 205 -7.70 -14.41 11.22
CA GLY A 205 -6.53 -14.82 11.99
C GLY A 205 -5.61 -13.63 12.22
N TRP A 206 -5.88 -12.84 13.26
CA TRP A 206 -5.19 -11.57 13.51
C TRP A 206 -3.75 -11.76 14.00
N GLN A 207 -2.82 -11.03 13.39
CA GLN A 207 -1.43 -10.90 13.83
C GLN A 207 -0.98 -9.43 13.78
N ALA A 208 0.21 -9.13 14.29
CA ALA A 208 0.81 -7.81 14.15
C ALA A 208 1.20 -7.58 12.68
N ALA A 209 0.85 -6.41 12.15
CA ALA A 209 1.21 -6.02 10.79
C ALA A 209 2.66 -5.52 10.70
N VAL A 210 3.30 -5.76 9.56
CA VAL A 210 4.51 -5.06 9.12
C VAL A 210 4.12 -3.95 8.12
N LEU A 211 5.08 -3.08 7.78
CA LEU A 211 4.82 -1.94 6.88
C LEU A 211 4.23 -2.38 5.53
N ASP A 212 4.68 -3.52 4.99
CA ASP A 212 4.22 -4.03 3.70
C ASP A 212 2.79 -4.62 3.75
N ASP A 213 2.24 -4.89 4.94
CA ASP A 213 0.81 -5.24 5.06
C ASP A 213 -0.07 -3.98 4.92
N LEU A 214 0.45 -2.82 5.35
CA LEU A 214 -0.26 -1.54 5.30
C LEU A 214 -0.04 -0.81 3.96
N ILE A 215 1.17 -0.92 3.40
CA ILE A 215 1.61 -0.27 2.16
C ILE A 215 2.24 -1.34 1.27
N PRO A 216 1.43 -2.23 0.64
CA PRO A 216 1.93 -3.38 -0.09
C PRO A 216 2.75 -2.94 -1.32
N PRO A 217 4.02 -3.36 -1.42
CA PRO A 217 4.82 -3.04 -2.59
C PRO A 217 4.37 -3.85 -3.80
N ARG A 218 4.26 -3.19 -4.95
CA ARG A 218 3.99 -3.84 -6.24
C ARG A 218 5.27 -3.99 -7.01
N TYR A 219 5.90 -5.16 -6.95
CA TYR A 219 7.16 -5.38 -7.65
C TYR A 219 6.96 -5.53 -9.17
N VAL A 220 7.80 -4.84 -9.92
CA VAL A 220 7.92 -4.90 -11.38
C VAL A 220 9.36 -5.21 -11.76
N TRP A 221 9.56 -5.73 -12.96
CA TRP A 221 10.91 -5.93 -13.50
C TRP A 221 11.58 -4.58 -13.74
N HIS A 222 12.82 -4.46 -13.26
CA HIS A 222 13.63 -3.28 -13.50
C HIS A 222 14.10 -3.25 -14.96
N MET A 223 13.90 -2.12 -15.64
CA MET A 223 14.32 -1.94 -17.04
C MET A 223 15.80 -1.56 -17.13
N PRO A 224 16.60 -2.26 -17.95
CA PRO A 224 17.98 -1.86 -18.22
C PRO A 224 18.01 -0.57 -19.05
N GLU A 225 19.12 0.16 -18.98
CA GLU A 225 19.37 1.36 -19.82
C GLU A 225 19.30 1.06 -21.32
N SER A 226 19.54 -0.19 -21.73
CA SER A 226 19.43 -0.65 -23.12
C SER A 226 18.00 -0.65 -23.67
N GLY A 227 16.99 -0.44 -22.81
CA GLY A 227 15.63 -0.08 -23.22
C GLY A 227 14.63 -1.24 -23.36
N GLU A 228 15.05 -2.50 -23.38
CA GLU A 228 14.13 -3.65 -23.52
C GLU A 228 14.57 -4.89 -22.73
N LEU A 229 13.59 -5.54 -22.10
CA LEU A 229 13.78 -6.84 -21.43
C LEU A 229 13.78 -7.96 -22.47
N GLN A 230 14.82 -8.79 -22.46
CA GLN A 230 14.91 -9.99 -23.29
C GLN A 230 14.50 -11.25 -22.52
N LYS A 231 13.68 -12.10 -23.14
CA LYS A 231 13.12 -13.30 -22.49
C LYS A 231 14.21 -14.23 -21.96
N GLU A 232 15.28 -14.40 -22.72
CA GLU A 232 16.37 -15.31 -22.44
C GLU A 232 17.28 -14.80 -21.31
N LEU A 233 17.33 -13.49 -21.10
CA LEU A 233 18.12 -12.85 -20.05
C LEU A 233 17.34 -12.67 -18.74
N LYS A 234 16.15 -13.29 -18.61
CA LYS A 234 15.27 -13.15 -17.44
C LYS A 234 16.00 -13.31 -16.11
N ILE A 235 16.96 -14.24 -16.05
CA ILE A 235 17.68 -14.57 -14.82
C ILE A 235 18.63 -13.46 -14.35
N PHE A 236 18.96 -12.48 -15.20
CA PHE A 236 19.86 -11.37 -14.88
C PHE A 236 19.10 -10.15 -14.36
N TYR A 237 17.84 -9.97 -14.74
CA TYR A 237 17.07 -8.81 -14.31
C TYR A 237 16.64 -8.89 -12.84
N GLY A 238 16.69 -7.73 -12.18
CA GLY A 238 16.11 -7.53 -10.86
C GLY A 238 14.68 -6.98 -10.91
N GLN A 239 14.18 -6.65 -9.74
CA GLN A 239 12.85 -6.08 -9.55
C GLN A 239 12.89 -4.91 -8.56
N ALA A 240 11.96 -3.97 -8.73
CA ALA A 240 11.75 -2.85 -7.82
C ALA A 240 10.25 -2.64 -7.58
N PRO A 241 9.84 -1.97 -6.48
CA PRO A 241 8.48 -1.48 -6.36
C PRO A 241 8.11 -0.57 -7.54
N ALA A 242 6.89 -0.66 -8.04
CA ALA A 242 6.44 0.03 -9.25
C ALA A 242 6.57 1.56 -9.12
N VAL A 243 6.24 2.12 -7.95
CA VAL A 243 6.44 3.55 -7.67
C VAL A 243 7.91 3.94 -7.86
N VAL A 244 8.83 3.10 -7.40
CA VAL A 244 10.29 3.34 -7.51
C VAL A 244 10.74 3.22 -8.96
N GLU A 245 10.31 2.18 -9.68
CA GLU A 245 10.64 1.99 -11.08
C GLU A 245 10.11 3.13 -11.97
N ILE A 246 8.89 3.62 -11.72
CA ILE A 246 8.31 4.76 -12.42
C ILE A 246 9.18 6.01 -12.23
N CYS A 247 9.60 6.29 -10.99
CA CYS A 247 10.45 7.45 -10.71
C CYS A 247 11.83 7.30 -11.38
N ILE A 248 12.44 6.13 -11.33
CA ILE A 248 13.77 5.90 -11.91
C ILE A 248 13.73 6.05 -13.44
N GLN A 249 12.72 5.47 -14.11
CA GLN A 249 12.52 5.70 -15.55
C GLN A 249 12.19 7.16 -15.88
N GLY A 250 11.60 7.90 -14.94
CA GLY A 250 11.39 9.34 -15.03
C GLY A 250 12.66 10.18 -14.86
N GLY A 251 13.78 9.60 -14.43
CA GLY A 251 15.07 10.28 -14.23
C GLY A 251 15.48 10.48 -12.77
N ALA A 252 14.72 9.95 -11.80
CA ALA A 252 15.11 10.00 -10.39
C ALA A 252 16.34 9.13 -10.10
N GLN A 253 17.14 9.53 -9.12
CA GLN A 253 18.31 8.73 -8.72
C GLN A 253 17.89 7.45 -7.99
N VAL A 254 18.56 6.33 -8.28
CA VAL A 254 18.27 5.04 -7.65
C VAL A 254 18.68 5.05 -6.17
N PRO A 255 17.74 4.90 -5.21
CA PRO A 255 18.10 4.82 -3.80
C PRO A 255 18.88 3.54 -3.49
N GLU A 256 19.89 3.65 -2.62
CA GLU A 256 20.82 2.55 -2.31
C GLU A 256 20.13 1.24 -1.90
N LYS A 257 19.05 1.34 -1.11
CA LYS A 257 18.27 0.19 -0.63
C LYS A 257 17.61 -0.66 -1.73
N TYR A 258 17.42 -0.11 -2.93
CA TYR A 258 16.80 -0.81 -4.05
C TYR A 258 17.80 -1.40 -5.03
N LYS A 259 19.07 -0.97 -5.01
CA LYS A 259 20.09 -1.42 -5.97
C LYS A 259 20.26 -2.94 -5.99
N ALA A 260 20.23 -3.57 -4.81
CA ALA A 260 20.36 -5.02 -4.68
C ALA A 260 19.15 -5.78 -5.24
N THR A 261 17.91 -5.31 -5.01
CA THR A 261 16.72 -5.96 -5.58
C THR A 261 16.64 -5.74 -7.08
N MET A 262 17.11 -4.59 -7.55
CA MET A 262 17.23 -4.23 -8.97
C MET A 262 18.39 -4.94 -9.68
N ARG A 263 19.29 -5.58 -8.92
CA ARG A 263 20.45 -6.32 -9.45
C ARG A 263 21.39 -5.46 -10.28
N LEU A 264 21.61 -4.22 -9.86
CA LEU A 264 22.51 -3.29 -10.55
C LEU A 264 24.00 -3.68 -10.43
N ASP A 265 24.32 -4.61 -9.53
CA ASP A 265 25.62 -5.23 -9.36
C ASP A 265 25.89 -6.38 -10.35
N ILE A 266 24.88 -6.80 -11.12
CA ILE A 266 24.97 -7.87 -12.11
C ILE A 266 25.09 -7.26 -13.50
N GLY A 267 26.20 -7.55 -14.19
CA GLY A 267 26.35 -7.21 -15.60
C GLY A 267 25.36 -8.00 -16.45
N ILE A 268 24.50 -7.29 -17.19
CA ILE A 268 23.53 -7.92 -18.10
C ILE A 268 24.27 -8.26 -19.40
N PRO A 269 24.30 -9.55 -19.82
CA PRO A 269 24.99 -9.95 -21.03
C PRO A 269 24.42 -9.25 -22.26
N SER A 270 25.30 -8.85 -23.19
CA SER A 270 24.91 -8.25 -24.47
C SER A 270 24.34 -9.27 -25.46
N SER A 271 24.59 -10.57 -25.23
CA SER A 271 24.14 -11.67 -26.08
C SER A 271 23.92 -12.98 -25.32
N LEU A 272 23.17 -13.90 -25.91
CA LEU A 272 22.98 -15.26 -25.37
C LEU A 272 24.30 -16.02 -25.20
N LYS A 273 25.20 -15.85 -26.16
CA LYS A 273 26.52 -16.48 -26.12
C LYS A 273 27.33 -15.98 -24.94
N GLU A 274 27.22 -14.70 -24.60
CA GLU A 274 27.84 -14.14 -23.41
C GLU A 274 27.16 -14.66 -22.14
N ALA A 275 25.83 -14.71 -22.13
CA ALA A 275 25.07 -15.27 -21.00
C ALA A 275 25.47 -16.71 -20.67
N GLU A 276 25.69 -17.54 -21.69
CA GLU A 276 26.15 -18.94 -21.55
C GLU A 276 27.56 -19.08 -20.97
N MET A 277 28.40 -18.04 -21.02
CA MET A 277 29.74 -18.06 -20.42
C MET A 277 29.75 -17.74 -18.91
N VAL A 278 28.62 -17.28 -18.36
CA VAL A 278 28.49 -16.83 -16.96
C VAL A 278 27.73 -17.86 -16.10
N VAL A 279 27.16 -18.91 -16.71
CA VAL A 279 26.40 -19.99 -16.05
C VAL A 279 27.29 -21.19 -15.71
#